data_AF-A0A4W3H556-F1
#
_entry.id   AF-A0A4W3H556-F1
#
_cell.length_a   1.000
_cell.length_b   1.000
_cell.length_c   1.000
_cell.angle_alpha   90.00
_cell.angle_beta   90.00
_cell.angle_gamma   90.00
#
_symmetry.space_group_name_H-M   'P 1'
#
loop_
_entity.id
_entity.type
_entity.pdbx_description
1 polymer ?
#
loop_
_entity_poly.entity_id
_entity_poly.type
_entity_poly.pdbx_seq_one_letter_code
_entity_poly.pdbx_strand_id
1 'polypeptide(L)'
;MSLFVCLSVSLTISLSVSLFLSVFLSLSQSSPGAILSPQTVLTLTGTLLTGGKPQDARLGFTLAAVPDLNYDTWNDVLVGAPLEDGHRGAVYVYHGDRHTILPVYKQRIAASELDPGLRYFGRSADGQMDLDGDGLLDIAVGALGRAVVIGYV
;
A
#
# COMPACT_ATOMS: atom_id res chain seq x y z
N MET A 1 9.31 19.47 8.45
CA MET A 1 8.56 18.34 9.05
C MET A 1 8.09 17.27 8.04
N SER A 2 8.46 17.32 6.75
CA SER A 2 8.02 16.35 5.72
C SER A 2 9.04 15.27 5.34
N LEU A 3 10.15 15.14 6.08
CA LEU A 3 11.14 14.08 5.83
C LEU A 3 10.84 12.78 6.61
N PHE A 4 10.10 12.87 7.72
CA PHE A 4 9.88 11.73 8.62
C PHE A 4 8.88 10.69 8.09
N VAL A 5 7.83 11.12 7.38
CA VAL A 5 6.81 10.19 6.85
C VAL A 5 7.31 9.44 5.61
N CYS A 6 8.20 10.05 4.82
CA CYS A 6 8.82 9.35 3.68
C CYS A 6 9.91 8.37 4.16
N LEU A 7 10.63 8.75 5.22
CA LEU A 7 11.60 7.86 5.85
C LEU A 7 10.89 6.68 6.52
N SER A 8 9.73 6.86 7.18
CA SER A 8 9.04 5.74 7.83
C SER A 8 8.61 4.66 6.83
N VAL A 9 7.96 5.01 5.71
CA VAL A 9 7.55 4.02 4.69
C VAL A 9 8.76 3.31 4.05
N SER A 10 9.87 4.03 3.84
CA SER A 10 11.12 3.43 3.34
C SER A 10 11.85 2.60 4.40
N LEU A 11 11.70 2.94 5.69
CA LEU A 11 12.30 2.23 6.81
C LEU A 11 11.51 0.95 7.14
N THR A 12 10.19 0.91 6.95
CA THR A 12 9.39 -0.33 7.11
C THR A 12 9.77 -1.38 6.05
N ILE A 13 10.07 -0.94 4.82
CA ILE A 13 10.62 -1.81 3.77
C ILE A 13 12.05 -2.26 4.13
N SER A 14 12.88 -1.37 4.67
CA SER A 14 14.27 -1.69 5.06
C SER A 14 14.38 -2.60 6.30
N LEU A 15 13.48 -2.45 7.29
CA LEU A 15 13.41 -3.27 8.49
C LEU A 15 12.90 -4.69 8.18
N SER A 16 11.96 -4.85 7.23
CA SER A 16 11.54 -6.16 6.73
C SER A 16 12.70 -6.93 6.07
N VAL A 17 13.58 -6.24 5.33
CA VAL A 17 14.76 -6.87 4.72
C VAL A 17 15.81 -7.26 5.77
N SER A 18 16.00 -6.45 6.82
CA SER A 18 16.92 -6.79 7.93
C SER A 18 16.44 -7.95 8.78
N LEU A 19 15.14 -8.03 9.12
CA LEU A 19 14.60 -9.16 9.87
C LEU A 19 14.75 -10.48 9.08
N PHE A 20 14.55 -10.43 7.76
CA PHE A 20 14.69 -11.58 6.88
C PHE A 20 16.12 -12.15 6.88
N LEU A 21 17.14 -11.29 6.96
CA LEU A 21 18.55 -11.74 7.02
C LEU A 21 18.90 -12.40 8.36
N SER A 22 18.34 -11.90 9.48
CA SER A 22 18.54 -12.50 10.80
C SER A 22 17.85 -13.85 10.98
N VAL A 23 16.66 -14.04 10.39
CA VAL A 23 15.98 -15.36 10.37
C VAL A 23 16.76 -16.35 9.51
N PHE A 24 17.35 -15.91 8.40
CA PHE A 24 18.13 -16.78 7.51
C PHE A 24 19.44 -17.27 8.14
N LEU A 25 20.13 -16.44 8.94
CA LEU A 25 21.31 -16.89 9.68
C LEU A 25 20.97 -17.88 10.81
N SER A 26 19.78 -17.79 11.41
CA SER A 26 19.36 -18.71 12.49
C SER A 26 18.93 -20.09 11.96
N LEU A 27 18.53 -20.21 10.69
CA LEU A 27 18.12 -21.47 10.07
C LEU A 27 19.28 -22.25 9.42
N SER A 28 20.47 -21.66 9.32
CA SER A 28 21.68 -22.34 8.79
C SER A 28 22.26 -23.41 9.74
N GLN A 29 21.62 -23.69 10.88
CA GLN A 29 22.07 -24.69 11.87
C GLN A 29 21.21 -25.98 11.93
N SER A 30 20.28 -26.21 11.01
CA SER A 30 19.49 -27.46 11.00
C SER A 30 20.14 -28.57 10.15
N SER A 31 20.37 -29.69 10.81
CA SER A 31 20.90 -31.02 10.43
C SER A 31 20.87 -31.44 8.95
N PRO A 32 21.93 -32.11 8.44
CA PRO A 32 21.95 -32.69 7.09
C PRO A 32 21.09 -33.96 7.04
N GLY A 33 19.88 -33.87 6.46
CA GLY A 33 19.04 -35.06 6.26
C GLY A 33 17.57 -34.86 5.86
N ALA A 34 17.04 -33.64 5.81
CA ALA A 34 15.67 -33.42 5.35
C ALA A 34 15.64 -33.22 3.82
N ILE A 35 15.05 -34.17 3.08
CA ILE A 35 14.67 -33.95 1.68
C ILE A 35 13.46 -33.02 1.70
N LEU A 36 13.72 -31.71 1.61
CA LEU A 36 12.66 -30.70 1.50
C LEU A 36 12.12 -30.75 0.08
N SER A 37 10.85 -31.13 -0.11
CA SER A 37 10.17 -30.80 -1.37
C SER A 37 10.25 -29.28 -1.55
N PRO A 38 10.47 -28.75 -2.75
CA PRO A 38 10.39 -27.31 -2.97
C PRO A 38 8.94 -26.86 -2.68
N GLN A 39 8.70 -26.38 -1.46
CA GLN A 39 7.47 -25.69 -1.13
C GLN A 39 7.58 -24.31 -1.77
N THR A 40 6.82 -24.12 -2.83
CA THR A 40 6.71 -22.82 -3.49
C THR A 40 6.14 -21.81 -2.49
N VAL A 41 7.00 -20.95 -1.93
CA VAL A 41 6.63 -19.94 -0.92
C VAL A 41 5.82 -18.79 -1.53
N LEU A 42 6.01 -18.52 -2.83
CA LEU A 42 5.33 -17.43 -3.55
C LEU A 42 4.62 -17.99 -4.78
N THR A 43 3.31 -17.83 -4.81
CA THR A 43 2.48 -18.17 -5.97
C THR A 43 1.78 -16.90 -6.44
N LEU A 44 1.77 -16.65 -7.76
CA LEU A 44 1.01 -15.55 -8.33
C LEU A 44 -0.49 -15.81 -8.12
N THR A 45 -1.13 -15.03 -7.26
CA THR A 45 -2.57 -15.12 -6.98
C THR A 45 -3.40 -14.20 -7.88
N GLY A 46 -2.78 -13.18 -8.48
CA GLY A 46 -3.44 -12.26 -9.40
C GLY A 46 -2.68 -10.94 -9.58
N THR A 47 -3.32 -10.01 -10.29
CA THR A 47 -2.82 -8.65 -10.53
C THR A 47 -3.94 -7.65 -10.27
N LEU A 48 -3.61 -6.50 -9.70
CA LEU A 48 -4.55 -5.41 -9.46
C LEU A 48 -4.87 -4.67 -10.77
N LEU A 49 -6.16 -4.41 -11.01
CA LEU A 49 -6.70 -3.89 -12.26
C LEU A 49 -7.27 -2.48 -12.08
N THR A 50 -6.90 -1.56 -12.98
CA THR A 50 -7.37 -0.16 -12.96
C THR A 50 -8.40 0.17 -14.05
N GLY A 51 -8.85 -0.83 -14.81
CA GLY A 51 -9.86 -0.64 -15.86
C GLY A 51 -9.37 0.09 -17.10
N GLY A 52 -8.10 -0.09 -17.50
CA GLY A 52 -7.57 0.42 -18.77
C GLY A 52 -6.92 1.81 -18.70
N LYS A 53 -6.43 2.22 -17.52
CA LYS A 53 -5.69 3.49 -17.35
C LYS A 53 -4.29 3.42 -18.01
N PRO A 54 -3.74 4.57 -18.45
CA PRO A 54 -2.48 4.61 -19.20
C PRO A 54 -1.30 4.02 -18.41
N GLN A 55 -0.38 3.36 -19.12
CA GLN A 55 0.82 2.72 -18.53
C GLN A 55 1.71 3.73 -17.79
N ASP A 56 1.65 5.01 -18.15
CA ASP A 56 2.45 6.07 -17.54
C ASP A 56 1.96 6.54 -16.17
N ALA A 57 0.81 6.06 -15.69
CA ALA A 57 0.25 6.45 -14.40
C ALA A 57 1.16 6.08 -13.20
N ARG A 58 2.11 5.16 -13.41
CA ARG A 58 2.95 4.54 -12.36
C ARG A 58 2.11 3.98 -11.22
N LEU A 59 1.05 3.25 -11.58
CA LEU A 59 0.30 2.45 -10.61
C LEU A 59 1.27 1.52 -9.86
N GLY A 60 1.14 1.45 -8.54
CA GLY A 60 2.03 0.66 -7.70
C GLY A 60 3.27 1.41 -7.26
N PHE A 61 3.36 2.73 -7.52
CA PHE A 61 4.43 3.56 -6.97
C PHE A 61 4.45 3.56 -5.43
N THR A 62 3.28 3.43 -4.83
CA THR A 62 3.10 3.21 -3.40
C THR A 62 2.17 2.05 -3.19
N LEU A 63 2.51 1.20 -2.22
CA LEU A 63 1.69 0.11 -1.71
C LEU A 63 1.66 0.25 -0.20
N ALA A 64 0.47 0.38 0.39
CA ALA A 64 0.27 0.36 1.83
C ALA A 64 -0.80 -0.68 2.17
N ALA A 65 -0.43 -1.67 2.98
CA ALA A 65 -1.43 -2.49 3.65
C ALA A 65 -2.06 -1.61 4.72
N VAL A 66 -3.39 -1.61 4.76
CA VAL A 66 -4.18 -0.91 5.77
C VAL A 66 -5.08 -1.93 6.45
N PRO A 67 -5.44 -1.72 7.72
CA PRO A 67 -6.45 -2.58 8.33
C PRO A 67 -7.77 -2.43 7.58
N ASP A 68 -8.68 -3.34 7.87
CA ASP A 68 -10.02 -3.42 7.30
C ASP A 68 -10.76 -2.07 7.30
N LEU A 69 -10.88 -1.44 6.12
CA LEU A 69 -11.51 -0.13 5.97
C LEU A 69 -13.03 -0.23 5.79
N ASN A 70 -13.53 -1.40 5.39
CA ASN A 70 -14.95 -1.65 5.14
C ASN A 70 -15.62 -2.53 6.20
N TYR A 71 -14.92 -2.85 7.28
CA TYR A 71 -15.38 -3.66 8.41
C TYR A 71 -15.82 -5.08 8.01
N ASP A 72 -15.18 -5.69 7.01
CA ASP A 72 -15.48 -7.04 6.52
C ASP A 72 -14.57 -8.15 7.06
N THR A 73 -13.70 -7.81 8.01
CA THR A 73 -12.67 -8.60 8.69
C THR A 73 -11.38 -8.86 7.90
N TRP A 74 -11.24 -8.32 6.68
CA TRP A 74 -10.04 -8.51 5.86
C TRP A 74 -9.27 -7.20 5.69
N ASN A 75 -7.93 -7.28 5.74
CA ASN A 75 -7.09 -6.11 5.51
C ASN A 75 -7.16 -5.67 4.05
N ASP A 76 -7.16 -4.36 3.85
CA ASP A 76 -7.23 -3.72 2.55
C ASP A 76 -5.86 -3.23 2.07
N VAL A 77 -5.81 -2.78 0.81
CA VAL A 77 -4.58 -2.25 0.21
C VAL A 77 -4.84 -0.93 -0.50
N LEU A 78 -3.99 0.05 -0.20
CA LEU A 78 -3.88 1.30 -0.93
C LEU A 78 -2.78 1.21 -1.99
N VAL A 79 -3.09 1.67 -3.20
CA VAL A 79 -2.15 1.69 -4.32
C VAL A 79 -2.09 3.09 -4.93
N GLY A 80 -0.90 3.67 -4.94
CA GLY A 80 -0.65 5.00 -5.50
C GLY A 80 -0.37 4.98 -7.00
N ALA A 81 -0.88 5.99 -7.72
CA ALA A 81 -0.62 6.26 -9.13
C ALA A 81 -0.31 7.76 -9.35
N PRO A 82 0.84 8.26 -8.89
CA PRO A 82 1.11 9.70 -8.82
C PRO A 82 1.24 10.41 -10.17
N LEU A 83 1.42 9.67 -11.27
CA LEU A 83 1.50 10.27 -12.60
C LEU A 83 0.17 10.25 -13.36
N GLU A 84 -0.87 9.63 -12.81
CA GLU A 84 -2.20 9.62 -13.42
C GLU A 84 -2.77 11.04 -13.56
N ASP A 85 -3.73 11.19 -14.47
CA ASP A 85 -4.46 12.44 -14.70
C ASP A 85 -3.55 13.63 -15.00
N GLY A 86 -2.44 13.39 -15.73
CA GLY A 86 -1.49 14.43 -16.08
C GLY A 86 -0.68 14.92 -14.88
N HIS A 87 -0.07 13.99 -14.12
CA HIS A 87 0.77 14.28 -12.95
C HIS A 87 0.02 14.90 -11.77
N ARG A 88 -1.31 14.80 -11.75
CA ARG A 88 -2.11 15.15 -10.57
C ARG A 88 -2.06 14.02 -9.55
N GLY A 89 -2.23 12.79 -10.04
CA GLY A 89 -2.13 11.57 -9.27
C GLY A 89 -3.47 11.09 -8.70
N ALA A 90 -3.49 9.83 -8.30
CA ALA A 90 -4.63 9.16 -7.69
C ALA A 90 -4.17 8.11 -6.69
N VAL A 91 -5.08 7.70 -5.80
CA VAL A 91 -4.94 6.51 -4.96
C VAL A 91 -6.11 5.58 -5.19
N TYR A 92 -5.84 4.29 -5.19
CA TYR A 92 -6.81 3.22 -5.37
C TYR A 92 -6.93 2.43 -4.07
N VAL A 93 -8.15 2.07 -3.70
CA VAL A 93 -8.47 1.18 -2.57
C VAL A 93 -8.91 -0.16 -3.14
N TYR A 94 -8.20 -1.22 -2.77
CA TYR A 94 -8.56 -2.59 -3.09
C TYR A 94 -8.91 -3.31 -1.80
N HIS A 95 -10.11 -3.90 -1.76
CA HIS A 95 -10.51 -4.66 -0.59
C HIS A 95 -9.84 -6.02 -0.52
N GLY A 96 -9.56 -6.44 0.70
CA GLY A 96 -9.22 -7.81 1.02
C GLY A 96 -10.37 -8.76 0.76
N ASP A 97 -10.02 -10.04 0.69
CA ASP A 97 -10.92 -11.18 0.75
C ASP A 97 -10.18 -12.30 1.48
N ARG A 98 -10.90 -13.36 1.86
CA ARG A 98 -10.45 -14.45 2.73
C ARG A 98 -9.05 -15.00 2.46
N HIS A 99 -8.63 -15.00 1.19
CA HIS A 99 -7.38 -15.58 0.74
C HIS A 99 -6.56 -14.68 -0.20
N THR A 100 -7.04 -13.48 -0.54
CA THR A 100 -6.42 -12.64 -1.56
C THR A 100 -6.89 -11.18 -1.45
N ILE A 101 -6.34 -10.30 -2.28
CA ILE A 101 -6.91 -8.99 -2.56
C ILE A 101 -7.81 -9.10 -3.79
N LEU A 102 -8.96 -8.42 -3.76
CA LEU A 102 -9.85 -8.34 -4.91
C LEU A 102 -9.15 -7.61 -6.07
N PRO A 103 -9.10 -8.17 -7.29
CA PRO A 103 -8.35 -7.57 -8.39
C PRO A 103 -8.88 -6.20 -8.83
N VAL A 104 -10.15 -5.91 -8.60
CA VAL A 104 -10.80 -4.67 -9.04
C VAL A 104 -10.89 -3.72 -7.85
N TYR A 105 -10.37 -2.51 -8.02
CA TYR A 105 -10.47 -1.47 -6.98
C TYR A 105 -11.94 -1.16 -6.67
N LYS A 106 -12.19 -0.83 -5.41
CA LYS A 106 -13.53 -0.49 -4.91
C LYS A 106 -13.73 1.01 -4.89
N GLN A 107 -12.67 1.75 -4.65
CA GLN A 107 -12.66 3.20 -4.71
C GLN A 107 -11.39 3.69 -5.41
N ARG A 108 -11.55 4.75 -6.19
CA ARG A 108 -10.45 5.54 -6.73
C ARG A 108 -10.65 6.97 -6.28
N ILE A 109 -9.63 7.54 -5.66
CA ILE A 109 -9.64 8.90 -5.15
C ILE A 109 -8.73 9.73 -6.04
N ALA A 110 -9.31 10.60 -6.87
CA ALA A 110 -8.55 11.46 -7.76
C ALA A 110 -8.10 12.72 -7.01
N ALA A 111 -6.86 13.16 -7.23
CA ALA A 111 -6.38 14.40 -6.63
C ALA A 111 -7.27 15.62 -6.99
N SER A 112 -7.82 15.63 -8.21
CA SER A 112 -8.70 16.70 -8.69
C SER A 112 -10.06 16.79 -8.00
N GLU A 113 -10.50 15.71 -7.35
CA GLU A 113 -11.75 15.69 -6.56
C GLU A 113 -11.55 16.34 -5.18
N LEU A 114 -10.30 16.35 -4.69
CA LEU A 114 -9.93 16.90 -3.39
C LEU A 114 -9.48 18.36 -3.51
N ASP A 115 -8.50 18.62 -4.38
CA ASP A 115 -7.94 19.96 -4.58
C ASP A 115 -7.26 20.04 -5.97
N PRO A 116 -7.65 21.00 -6.83
CA PRO A 116 -7.17 21.08 -8.22
C PRO A 116 -5.68 21.41 -8.34
N GLY A 117 -5.04 21.94 -7.30
CA GLY A 117 -3.61 22.20 -7.25
C GLY A 117 -2.77 20.99 -6.86
N LEU A 118 -3.36 19.83 -6.53
CA LEU A 118 -2.60 18.67 -6.08
C LEU A 118 -1.82 18.07 -7.25
N ARG A 119 -0.57 17.70 -6.97
CA ARG A 119 0.38 17.13 -7.93
C ARG A 119 1.08 15.96 -7.30
N TYR A 120 1.31 14.89 -8.06
CA TYR A 120 1.94 13.67 -7.56
C TYR A 120 1.27 13.09 -6.31
N PHE A 121 -0.05 13.23 -6.18
CA PHE A 121 -0.84 12.62 -5.12
C PHE A 121 -0.79 11.10 -5.22
N GLY A 122 -0.61 10.41 -4.10
CA GLY A 122 -0.39 8.96 -4.10
C GLY A 122 1.08 8.56 -4.24
N ARG A 123 2.03 9.47 -3.97
CA ARG A 123 3.47 9.16 -3.95
C ARG A 123 3.94 8.48 -2.65
N SER A 124 3.12 8.55 -1.60
CA SER A 124 3.31 7.89 -0.30
C SER A 124 1.95 7.79 0.36
N ALA A 125 1.74 6.77 1.20
CA ALA A 125 0.47 6.56 1.89
C ALA A 125 0.73 5.83 3.22
N ASP A 126 -0.12 6.10 4.20
CA ASP A 126 -0.27 5.38 5.46
C ASP A 126 -1.75 5.38 5.87
N GLY A 127 -2.19 4.36 6.60
CA GLY A 127 -3.60 4.22 6.99
C GLY A 127 -3.80 3.29 8.18
N GLN A 128 -2.92 3.38 9.17
CA GLN A 128 -2.85 2.46 10.31
C GLN A 128 -3.47 3.03 11.60
N MET A 129 -4.02 4.24 11.57
CA MET A 129 -4.54 4.90 12.76
C MET A 129 -5.73 5.80 12.45
N ASP A 130 -6.60 5.93 13.45
CA ASP A 130 -7.59 6.99 13.58
C ASP A 130 -6.86 8.29 13.96
N LEU A 131 -6.95 9.31 13.11
CA LEU A 131 -6.26 10.60 13.27
C LEU A 131 -7.18 11.69 13.81
N ASP A 132 -8.49 11.58 13.65
CA ASP A 132 -9.46 12.59 14.09
C ASP A 132 -10.26 12.20 15.35
N GLY A 133 -10.16 10.93 15.77
CA GLY A 133 -10.75 10.39 16.99
C GLY A 133 -12.20 9.95 16.86
N ASP A 134 -12.69 9.72 15.65
CA ASP A 134 -14.07 9.28 15.39
C ASP A 134 -14.28 7.76 15.54
N GLY A 135 -13.20 6.99 15.73
CA GLY A 135 -13.20 5.55 15.87
C GLY A 135 -13.10 4.79 14.54
N LEU A 136 -12.95 5.48 13.41
CA LEU A 136 -12.70 4.93 12.08
C LEU A 136 -11.23 5.15 11.69
N LEU A 137 -10.73 4.32 10.77
CA LEU A 137 -9.35 4.46 10.32
C LEU A 137 -9.23 5.53 9.24
N ASP A 138 -8.25 6.41 9.42
CA ASP A 138 -7.94 7.46 8.46
C ASP A 138 -6.79 7.07 7.54
N ILE A 139 -6.79 7.67 6.35
CA ILE A 139 -5.75 7.50 5.35
C ILE A 139 -5.00 8.82 5.17
N ALA A 140 -3.68 8.80 5.33
CA ALA A 140 -2.79 9.91 5.01
C ALA A 140 -2.05 9.66 3.69
N VAL A 141 -2.23 10.54 2.70
CA VAL A 141 -1.61 10.43 1.38
C VAL A 141 -0.70 11.62 1.08
N GLY A 142 0.52 11.35 0.64
CA GLY A 142 1.48 12.36 0.22
C GLY A 142 1.24 12.87 -1.20
N ALA A 143 1.53 14.15 -1.40
CA ALA A 143 1.57 14.85 -2.67
C ALA A 143 2.78 15.81 -2.72
N LEU A 144 3.00 16.50 -3.85
CA LEU A 144 4.06 17.48 -3.99
C LEU A 144 3.86 18.65 -3.02
N GLY A 145 4.75 18.75 -2.03
CA GLY A 145 4.73 19.81 -1.02
C GLY A 145 3.56 19.76 -0.04
N ARG A 146 2.73 18.70 -0.11
CA ARG A 146 1.48 18.56 0.67
C ARG A 146 1.27 17.13 1.14
N ALA A 147 0.45 16.97 2.17
CA ALA A 147 -0.13 15.69 2.57
C ALA A 147 -1.62 15.94 2.79
N VAL A 148 -2.43 14.92 2.47
CA VAL A 148 -3.89 14.98 2.59
C VAL A 148 -4.30 13.85 3.53
N VAL A 149 -5.11 14.16 4.53
CA VAL A 149 -5.74 13.16 5.40
C VAL A 149 -7.17 12.98 4.90
N ILE A 150 -7.59 11.73 4.78
CA ILE A 150 -8.89 11.32 4.26
C ILE A 150 -9.48 10.36 5.28
N GLY A 151 -10.54 10.79 5.94
CA GLY A 151 -11.34 9.96 6.84
C GLY A 151 -12.63 9.47 6.21
N TYR A 152 -13.27 8.54 6.90
CA TYR A 152 -14.63 8.11 6.59
C TYR A 152 -15.65 9.13 7.14
N VAL A 153 -16.87 9.12 6.60
CA VAL A 153 -18.00 9.94 7.05
C VAL A 153 -19.21 9.07 7.34
#